data_AF-A0A7X8XDD6-F1
#
_entry.id   AF-A0A7X8XDD6-F1
#
_cell.length_a   1.000
_cell.length_b   1.000
_cell.length_c   1.000
_cell.angle_alpha   90.00
_cell.angle_beta   90.00
_cell.angle_gamma   90.00
#
_symmetry.space_group_name_H-M   'P 1'
#
loop_
_entity.id
_entity.type
_entity.pdbx_description
1 polymer ?
#
loop_
_entity_poly.entity_id
_entity_poly.type
_entity_poly.pdbx_seq_one_letter_code
_entity_poly.pdbx_strand_id
1 'polypeptide(L)'
;MKPFISKRVFFELQSLEYPLGRDLWERFRSMNIPVEKIKSHNRVTGIPGKTPRQAWVEAKSTLVVGVRKTLKFEKCKPSAHYQLPITTSCPGECEYCYLQTTLGKK
;
A
#
# COMPACT_ATOMS: atom_id res chain seq x y z
N MET A 1 -5.07 11.56 18.54
CA MET A 1 -5.27 10.79 17.29
C MET A 1 -4.45 9.50 17.38
N LYS A 2 -4.98 8.33 17.00
CA LYS A 2 -4.23 7.06 17.05
C LYS A 2 -3.42 6.87 15.75
N PRO A 3 -2.13 6.48 15.80
CA PRO A 3 -1.36 6.17 14.60
C PRO A 3 -1.93 4.97 13.85
N PHE A 4 -1.82 4.96 12.52
CA PHE A 4 -2.17 3.79 11.72
C PHE A 4 -1.16 2.66 11.94
N ILE A 5 -1.65 1.48 12.27
CA ILE A 5 -0.89 0.23 12.32
C ILE A 5 -1.63 -0.81 11.48
N SER A 6 -0.97 -1.35 10.46
CA SER A 6 -1.55 -2.33 9.56
C SER A 6 -1.76 -3.68 10.25
N LYS A 7 -2.84 -4.39 9.89
CA LYS A 7 -3.09 -5.76 10.34
C LYS A 7 -2.19 -6.79 9.64
N ARG A 8 -1.67 -6.44 8.47
CA ARG A 8 -0.77 -7.30 7.66
C ARG A 8 0.03 -6.45 6.69
N VAL A 9 1.19 -6.98 6.29
CA VAL A 9 2.10 -6.30 5.36
C VAL A 9 2.56 -7.26 4.27
N PHE A 10 2.53 -6.81 3.02
CA PHE A 10 3.12 -7.53 1.90
C PHE A 10 4.37 -6.83 1.42
N PHE A 11 5.42 -7.58 1.11
CA PHE A 11 6.69 -7.06 0.61
C PHE A 11 6.96 -7.60 -0.78
N GLU A 12 7.17 -6.70 -1.74
CA GLU A 12 7.81 -7.08 -3.01
C GLU A 12 9.24 -7.53 -2.73
N LEU A 13 9.69 -8.64 -3.33
CA LEU A 13 11.03 -9.19 -3.07
C LEU A 13 12.15 -8.15 -3.20
N GLN A 14 12.09 -7.34 -4.25
CA GLN A 14 13.07 -6.29 -4.54
C GLN A 14 13.10 -5.19 -3.47
N SER A 15 12.01 -4.98 -2.71
CA SER A 15 11.98 -3.94 -1.67
C SER A 15 13.00 -4.23 -0.55
N LEU A 16 13.31 -5.51 -0.29
CA LEU A 16 14.27 -5.93 0.73
C LEU A 16 15.74 -5.65 0.36
N GLU A 17 16.00 -5.23 -0.87
CA GLU A 17 17.33 -4.78 -1.30
C GLU A 17 17.62 -3.35 -0.80
N TYR A 18 16.58 -2.58 -0.46
CA TYR A 18 16.68 -1.19 -0.03
C TYR A 18 16.69 -1.06 1.50
N PRO A 19 17.41 -0.07 2.07
CA PRO A 19 17.51 0.11 3.53
C PRO A 19 16.15 0.19 4.23
N LEU A 20 15.22 0.99 3.68
CA LEU A 20 13.87 1.14 4.25
C LEU A 20 13.08 -0.18 4.21
N GLY A 21 13.22 -0.98 3.16
CA GLY A 21 12.52 -2.26 3.08
C GLY A 21 13.03 -3.27 4.12
N ARG A 22 14.34 -3.30 4.38
CA ARG A 22 14.93 -4.12 5.45
C ARG A 22 14.47 -3.68 6.84
N ASP A 23 14.52 -2.38 7.11
CA ASP A 23 14.08 -1.81 8.38
C ASP A 23 12.59 -2.09 8.65
N LEU A 24 11.72 -1.84 7.66
CA LEU A 24 10.30 -2.14 7.78
C LEU A 24 10.03 -3.64 7.97
N TRP A 25 10.77 -4.50 7.27
CA TRP A 25 10.64 -5.95 7.40
C TRP A 25 10.92 -6.42 8.83
N GLU A 26 12.02 -5.97 9.43
CA GLU A 26 12.38 -6.30 10.80
C GLU A 26 11.39 -5.71 11.80
N ARG A 27 11.01 -4.43 11.60
CA ARG A 27 10.06 -3.73 12.46
C ARG A 27 8.72 -4.45 12.54
N PHE A 28 8.09 -4.78 11.40
CA PHE A 28 6.77 -5.43 11.43
C PHE A 28 6.82 -6.84 12.02
N ARG A 29 7.92 -7.58 11.81
CA ARG A 29 8.13 -8.88 12.47
C ARG A 29 8.27 -8.74 13.98
N SER A 30 9.01 -7.73 14.47
CA SER A 30 9.15 -7.47 15.91
C SER A 30 7.82 -7.09 16.58
N MET A 31 6.90 -6.50 15.81
CA MET A 31 5.55 -6.15 16.25
C MET A 31 4.54 -7.32 16.16
N ASN A 32 4.99 -8.53 15.77
CA ASN A 32 4.14 -9.69 15.50
C ASN A 32 3.04 -9.42 14.45
N ILE A 33 3.29 -8.52 13.50
CA ILE A 33 2.38 -8.28 12.38
C ILE A 33 2.70 -9.30 11.26
N PRO A 34 1.69 -10.02 10.73
CA PRO A 34 1.88 -10.93 9.61
C PRO A 34 2.54 -10.24 8.41
N VAL A 35 3.68 -10.79 7.97
CA VAL A 35 4.41 -10.32 6.78
C VAL A 35 4.49 -11.43 5.73
N GLU A 36 4.20 -11.09 4.48
CA GLU A 36 4.25 -12.02 3.36
C GLU A 36 5.04 -11.43 2.19
N LYS A 37 5.68 -12.30 1.41
CA LYS A 37 6.43 -11.89 0.21
C LYS A 37 5.56 -12.04 -1.03
N ILE A 38 5.58 -11.04 -1.90
CA ILE A 38 4.84 -11.01 -3.17
C ILE A 38 5.77 -10.69 -4.34
N LYS A 39 5.32 -11.05 -5.55
CA LYS A 39 6.08 -10.77 -6.79
C LYS A 39 5.97 -9.31 -7.24
N SER A 40 4.84 -8.65 -7.00
CA SER A 40 4.58 -7.28 -7.47
C SER A 40 3.57 -6.58 -6.59
N HIS A 41 3.88 -5.34 -6.18
CA HIS A 41 2.97 -4.49 -5.41
C HIS A 41 1.67 -4.12 -6.16
N ASN A 42 1.64 -4.28 -7.50
CA ASN A 42 0.43 -4.06 -8.30
C ASN A 42 -0.50 -5.28 -8.35
N ARG A 43 -0.02 -6.46 -7.92
CA ARG A 43 -0.82 -7.69 -7.90
C ARG A 43 -0.69 -8.39 -6.55
N VAL A 44 -1.47 -7.91 -5.59
CA VAL A 44 -1.52 -8.44 -4.22
C VAL A 44 -2.63 -9.49 -4.12
N THR A 45 -2.23 -10.72 -3.84
CA THR A 45 -3.14 -11.84 -3.55
C THR A 45 -3.08 -12.18 -2.06
N GLY A 46 -4.12 -12.81 -1.51
CA GLY A 46 -4.13 -13.26 -0.11
C GLY A 46 -4.77 -12.28 0.90
N ILE A 47 -5.31 -11.14 0.45
CA ILE A 47 -6.13 -10.28 1.31
C ILE A 47 -7.46 -11.02 1.61
N PRO A 48 -7.83 -11.24 2.89
CA PRO A 48 -9.04 -11.96 3.25
C PRO A 48 -10.30 -11.17 2.89
N GLY A 49 -11.43 -11.88 2.78
CA GLY A 49 -12.74 -11.30 2.52
C GLY A 49 -13.53 -12.12 1.51
N LYS A 50 -14.76 -12.53 1.88
CA LYS A 50 -15.63 -13.33 1.02
C LYS A 50 -16.50 -12.46 0.12
N THR A 51 -16.75 -11.22 0.52
CA THR A 51 -17.53 -10.24 -0.24
C THR A 51 -16.65 -9.06 -0.69
N PRO A 52 -17.03 -8.31 -1.74
CA PRO A 52 -16.30 -7.12 -2.17
C PRO A 52 -16.11 -6.10 -1.04
N ARG A 53 -17.15 -5.90 -0.20
CA ARG A 53 -17.08 -5.01 0.96
C ARG A 53 -16.06 -5.48 1.99
N GLN A 54 -16.07 -6.77 2.35
CA GLN A 54 -15.09 -7.33 3.29
C GLN A 54 -13.67 -7.20 2.74
N ALA A 55 -13.45 -7.54 1.48
CA ALA A 55 -12.13 -7.43 0.84
C ALA A 55 -11.64 -5.97 0.79
N TRP A 56 -12.55 -5.00 0.62
CA TRP A 56 -12.22 -3.57 0.65
C TRP A 56 -11.77 -3.11 2.04
N VAL A 57 -12.50 -3.47 3.10
CA VAL A 57 -12.13 -3.14 4.49
C VAL A 57 -10.79 -3.79 4.86
N GLU A 58 -10.58 -5.05 4.48
CA GLU A 58 -9.34 -5.75 4.74
C GLU A 58 -8.15 -5.16 3.97
N ALA A 59 -8.37 -4.65 2.75
CA ALA A 59 -7.36 -3.93 1.99
C ALA A 59 -6.98 -2.60 2.65
N LYS A 60 -7.94 -1.86 3.24
CA LYS A 60 -7.66 -0.61 3.99
C LYS A 60 -6.80 -0.81 5.24
N SER A 61 -6.80 -2.03 5.78
CA SER A 61 -5.95 -2.45 6.91
C SER A 61 -4.64 -3.12 6.49
N THR A 62 -4.32 -3.13 5.20
CA THR A 62 -3.16 -3.82 4.63
C THR A 62 -2.12 -2.82 4.11
N LEU A 63 -0.86 -3.03 4.46
CA LEU A 63 0.26 -2.27 3.91
C LEU A 63 0.99 -3.10 2.84
N VAL A 64 1.48 -2.44 1.79
CA VAL A 64 2.28 -3.08 0.74
C VAL A 64 3.54 -2.25 0.56
N VAL A 65 4.70 -2.89 0.75
CA VAL A 65 6.01 -2.30 0.54
C VAL A 65 6.54 -2.80 -0.81
N GLY A 66 6.79 -1.86 -1.72
CA GLY A 66 7.20 -2.17 -3.10
C GLY A 66 8.25 -1.21 -3.61
N VAL A 67 8.76 -1.49 -4.80
CA VAL A 67 9.71 -0.61 -5.50
C VAL A 67 8.99 0.09 -6.62
N ARG A 68 9.02 1.44 -6.63
CA ARG A 68 8.46 2.22 -7.73
C ARG A 68 9.32 2.06 -8.97
N LYS A 69 8.76 1.44 -10.03
CA LYS A 69 9.46 1.20 -11.31
C LYS A 69 9.17 2.26 -12.38
N THR A 70 8.02 2.94 -12.28
CA THR A 70 7.65 4.02 -13.21
C THR A 70 8.40 5.30 -12.83
N LEU A 71 9.31 5.73 -13.71
CA LEU A 71 10.15 6.92 -13.51
C LEU A 71 9.47 8.24 -13.92
N LYS A 72 8.43 8.17 -14.76
CA LYS A 72 7.66 9.35 -15.16
C LYS A 72 6.75 9.81 -14.02
N PHE A 73 6.81 11.09 -13.70
CA PHE A 73 5.91 11.71 -12.73
C PHE A 73 4.64 12.22 -13.42
N GLU A 74 3.50 12.01 -12.77
CA GLU A 74 2.22 12.52 -13.25
C GLU A 74 2.08 14.01 -12.96
N LYS A 75 1.34 14.74 -13.80
CA LYS A 75 1.05 16.16 -13.58
C LYS A 75 0.07 16.31 -12.41
N CYS A 76 0.23 17.35 -11.60
CA CYS A 76 -0.59 17.58 -10.40
C CYS A 76 -1.25 18.98 -10.40
N LYS A 77 -1.65 19.48 -11.57
CA LYS A 77 -2.31 20.78 -11.67
C LYS A 77 -3.74 20.72 -11.11
N PRO A 78 -4.24 21.78 -10.45
CA PRO A 78 -3.60 23.09 -10.27
C PRO A 78 -2.59 23.15 -9.11
N SER A 79 -2.55 22.14 -8.25
CA SER A 79 -1.75 22.12 -7.01
C SER A 79 -0.25 22.29 -7.24
N ALA A 80 0.34 21.49 -8.14
CA ALA A 80 1.76 21.47 -8.41
C ALA A 80 2.07 21.09 -9.87
N HIS A 81 3.34 21.18 -10.25
CA HIS A 81 3.80 20.72 -11.57
C HIS A 81 3.69 19.20 -11.70
N TYR A 82 4.14 18.47 -10.68
CA TYR A 82 4.20 17.01 -10.69
C TYR A 82 3.83 16.42 -9.32
N GLN A 83 3.35 15.17 -9.32
CA GLN A 83 3.15 14.35 -8.13
C GLN A 83 4.39 13.48 -7.90
N LEU A 84 5.06 13.65 -6.75
CA LEU A 84 6.15 12.77 -6.33
C LEU A 84 5.57 11.46 -5.75
N PRO A 85 5.77 10.30 -6.38
CA PRO A 85 5.07 9.06 -6.01
C PRO A 85 5.78 8.32 -4.86
N ILE A 86 5.63 8.83 -3.63
CA ILE A 86 6.20 8.18 -2.43
C ILE A 86 5.25 7.10 -1.90
N THR A 87 3.94 7.36 -1.91
CA THR A 87 2.90 6.44 -1.43
C THR A 87 1.68 6.48 -2.33
N THR A 88 0.86 5.44 -2.23
CA THR A 88 -0.43 5.31 -2.94
C THR A 88 -1.49 4.82 -1.94
N SER A 89 -2.72 5.31 -2.06
CA SER A 89 -3.86 4.97 -1.19
C SER A 89 -3.78 5.55 0.25
N CYS A 90 -4.77 5.22 1.08
CA CYS A 90 -4.98 5.74 2.43
C CYS A 90 -5.83 4.75 3.26
N PRO A 91 -5.59 4.61 4.58
CA PRO A 91 -6.41 3.79 5.48
C PRO A 91 -7.79 4.40 5.78
N GLY A 92 -8.03 5.66 5.43
CA GLY A 92 -9.30 6.33 5.65
C GLY A 92 -10.45 5.78 4.81
N GLU A 93 -11.67 5.91 5.35
CA GLU A 93 -12.93 5.41 4.79
C GLU A 93 -13.88 6.56 4.41
N CYS A 94 -13.33 7.69 3.92
CA CYS A 94 -14.17 8.81 3.48
C CYS A 94 -15.11 8.35 2.36
N GLU A 95 -16.42 8.47 2.58
CA GLU A 95 -17.45 8.03 1.64
C GLU A 95 -17.33 8.73 0.28
N TYR A 96 -16.85 9.98 0.30
CA TYR A 96 -16.64 10.83 -0.88
C TYR A 96 -15.22 10.72 -1.50
N CYS A 97 -14.41 9.75 -1.10
CA CYS A 97 -13.03 9.68 -1.55
C CYS A 97 -12.90 9.39 -3.06
N TYR A 98 -12.39 10.36 -3.83
CA TYR A 98 -12.18 10.21 -5.28
C TYR A 98 -11.22 9.07 -5.65
N LEU A 99 -10.35 8.64 -4.72
CA LEU A 99 -9.44 7.53 -4.97
C LEU A 99 -10.18 6.20 -5.16
N GLN A 100 -11.43 6.08 -4.70
CA GLN A 100 -12.24 4.88 -4.93
C GLN A 100 -12.50 4.61 -6.42
N THR A 101 -12.47 5.65 -7.26
CA THR A 101 -12.67 5.54 -8.72
C THR A 101 -11.37 5.73 -9.52
N THR A 102 -10.26 6.07 -8.85
CA THR A 102 -8.97 6.40 -9.49
C THR A 102 -7.89 5.36 -9.25
N LEU A 103 -7.87 4.72 -8.07
CA LEU A 103 -7.00 3.58 -7.82
C LEU A 103 -7.48 2.44 -8.71
N GLY A 104 -6.64 2.06 -9.69
CA GLY A 104 -7.00 1.20 -10.81
C GLY A 104 -7.85 -0.03 -10.46
N LYS A 105 -8.53 -0.58 -11.47
CA LYS A 105 -9.41 -1.73 -11.29
C LYS A 105 -8.64 -2.92 -10.70
N LYS A 106 -9.29 -3.60 -9.76
CA LYS A 106 -8.83 -4.89 -9.22
C LYS A 106 -8.95 -5.98 -10.30
#